data_AF-A0A1Y2L894-F1
#
_entry.id   AF-A0A1Y2L894-F1
#
_cell.length_a   1.000
_cell.length_b   1.000
_cell.length_c   1.000
_cell.angle_alpha   90.00
_cell.angle_beta   90.00
_cell.angle_gamma   90.00
#
_symmetry.space_group_name_H-M   'P 1'
#
loop_
_entity.id
_entity.type
_entity.pdbx_description
1 polymer ?
#
loop_
_entity_poly.entity_id
_entity_poly.type
_entity_poly.pdbx_seq_one_letter_code
_entity_poly.pdbx_strand_id
1 'polypeptide(L)'
;MTRISNNLNEGRPDTPADQTELLKAQARRLRKALATRDVEVSHAGSLELLAQSHGFRDWNTAVAMTRRNIPTHVADLGIGKRFAGSYLGHAVSGDIRSVNTTPVGGVYRVEVHLDEAVDVVASDRFTGFRQRIGARINEFCEPVLTNGQRGPGLSIDILL
;
A
#
# COMPACT_ATOMS: atom_id res chain seq x y z
N MET A 1 -5.88 -44.49 12.16
CA MET A 1 -5.89 -43.50 11.05
C MET A 1 -5.52 -42.15 11.63
N THR A 2 -4.24 -41.79 11.55
CA THR A 2 -3.67 -40.59 12.15
C THR A 2 -3.95 -39.39 11.25
N ARG A 3 -4.77 -38.44 11.71
CA ARG A 3 -4.93 -37.13 11.05
C ARG A 3 -3.68 -36.30 11.33
N ILE A 4 -2.87 -36.09 10.30
CA ILE A 4 -1.76 -35.14 10.33
C ILE A 4 -2.38 -33.73 10.26
N SER A 5 -2.37 -33.02 11.38
CA SER A 5 -2.67 -31.59 11.42
C SER A 5 -1.50 -30.84 10.80
N ASN A 6 -1.72 -30.25 9.63
CA ASN A 6 -0.71 -29.44 8.95
C ASN A 6 -0.67 -28.04 9.59
N ASN A 7 0.34 -27.78 10.42
CA ASN A 7 0.67 -26.44 10.91
C ASN A 7 1.31 -25.65 9.78
N LEU A 8 0.51 -24.87 9.03
CA LEU A 8 1.02 -23.80 8.18
C LEU A 8 1.11 -22.52 9.01
N ASN A 9 2.18 -22.41 9.79
CA ASN A 9 2.67 -21.13 10.30
C ASN A 9 3.41 -20.43 9.14
N GLU A 10 2.66 -19.84 8.22
CA GLU A 10 3.22 -18.96 7.20
C GLU A 10 3.49 -17.60 7.84
N GLY A 11 4.71 -17.41 8.32
CA GLY A 11 5.22 -16.08 8.67
C GLY A 11 5.21 -15.20 7.41
N ARG A 12 4.15 -14.40 7.29
CA ARG A 12 3.87 -13.53 6.15
C ARG A 12 4.82 -12.32 6.18
N PRO A 13 5.69 -12.09 5.17
CA PRO A 13 6.71 -11.03 5.16
C PRO A 13 6.15 -9.63 4.85
N ASP A 14 4.94 -9.32 5.32
CA ASP A 14 4.18 -8.15 4.84
C ASP A 14 4.47 -6.86 5.61
N THR A 15 5.36 -6.91 6.60
CA THR A 15 5.79 -5.71 7.33
C THR A 15 6.89 -5.00 6.54
N PRO A 16 6.89 -3.66 6.42
CA PRO A 16 7.96 -2.93 5.70
C PRO A 16 9.36 -3.14 6.29
N ALA A 17 9.43 -3.44 7.58
CA ALA A 17 10.67 -3.84 8.23
C ALA A 17 11.22 -5.13 7.59
N ASP A 18 10.36 -6.11 7.34
CA ASP A 18 10.72 -7.38 6.70
C ASP A 18 11.09 -7.18 5.23
N GLN A 19 10.35 -6.35 4.50
CA GLN A 19 10.65 -6.01 3.11
C GLN A 19 11.98 -5.27 2.96
N THR A 20 12.28 -4.34 3.87
CA THR A 20 13.57 -3.64 3.89
C THR A 20 14.71 -4.61 4.18
N GLU A 21 14.53 -5.56 5.09
CA GLU A 21 15.53 -6.61 5.38
C GLU A 21 15.72 -7.58 4.21
N LEU A 22 14.65 -7.91 3.48
CA LEU A 22 14.73 -8.72 2.27
C LEU A 22 15.58 -8.03 1.19
N LEU A 23 15.36 -6.74 0.95
CA LEU A 23 16.16 -5.94 0.01
C LEU A 23 17.63 -5.88 0.45
N LYS A 24 17.92 -5.68 1.75
CA LYS A 24 19.30 -5.72 2.26
C LYS A 24 19.95 -7.09 2.04
N ALA A 25 19.20 -8.18 2.25
CA ALA A 25 19.69 -9.54 2.00
C ALA A 25 20.01 -9.76 0.51
N GLN A 26 19.18 -9.23 -0.39
CA GLN A 26 19.44 -9.24 -1.84
C GLN A 26 20.69 -8.43 -2.20
N ALA A 27 20.88 -7.24 -1.63
CA ALA A 27 22.07 -6.41 -1.89
C ALA A 27 23.36 -7.12 -1.42
N ARG A 28 23.31 -7.82 -0.28
CA ARG A 28 24.43 -8.65 0.19
C ARG A 28 24.76 -9.78 -0.79
N ARG A 29 23.75 -10.46 -1.34
CA ARG A 29 23.94 -11.51 -2.36
C ARG A 29 24.51 -10.93 -3.65
N LEU A 30 24.00 -9.78 -4.10
CA LEU A 30 24.51 -9.06 -5.27
C LEU A 30 25.99 -8.70 -5.09
N ARG A 31 26.36 -8.13 -3.94
CA ARG A 31 27.75 -7.82 -3.59
C ARG A 31 28.65 -9.05 -3.69
N LYS A 32 28.21 -10.18 -3.12
CA LYS A 32 28.98 -11.44 -3.18
C LYS A 32 29.13 -11.93 -4.62
N ALA A 33 28.10 -11.82 -5.45
CA ALA A 33 28.15 -12.20 -6.86
C ALA A 33 29.08 -11.29 -7.69
N LEU A 34 29.13 -9.99 -7.37
CA LEU A 34 30.07 -9.06 -8.01
C LEU A 34 31.51 -9.34 -7.60
N ALA A 35 31.75 -9.67 -6.33
CA ALA A 35 33.08 -10.06 -5.85
C ALA A 35 33.61 -11.32 -6.56
N THR A 36 32.74 -12.30 -6.89
CA THR A 36 33.17 -13.48 -7.68
C THR A 36 33.58 -13.16 -9.12
N ARG A 37 33.24 -11.95 -9.60
CA ARG A 37 33.60 -11.42 -10.92
C ARG A 37 34.70 -10.36 -10.83
N ASP A 38 35.41 -10.29 -9.70
CA ASP A 38 36.47 -9.30 -9.45
C ASP A 38 35.98 -7.84 -9.47
N VAL A 39 34.67 -7.62 -9.27
CA VAL A 39 34.07 -6.29 -9.12
C VAL A 39 33.85 -6.01 -7.64
N GLU A 40 34.77 -5.25 -7.04
CA GLU A 40 34.60 -4.78 -5.67
C GLU A 40 33.62 -3.61 -5.59
N VAL A 41 32.57 -3.78 -4.79
CA VAL A 41 31.63 -2.71 -4.43
C VAL A 41 31.54 -2.61 -2.92
N SER A 42 31.37 -1.38 -2.42
CA SER A 42 31.13 -1.12 -1.00
C SER A 42 29.76 -1.63 -0.58
N HIS A 43 29.51 -1.72 0.74
CA HIS A 43 28.19 -2.14 1.24
C HIS A 43 27.09 -1.16 0.78
N ALA A 44 27.33 0.15 0.93
CA ALA A 44 26.43 1.18 0.43
C ALA A 44 26.26 1.08 -1.09
N GLY A 45 27.34 0.90 -1.86
CA GLY A 45 27.28 0.75 -3.31
C GLY A 45 26.42 -0.42 -3.78
N SER A 46 26.44 -1.54 -3.06
CA SER A 46 25.56 -2.68 -3.37
C SER A 46 24.06 -2.40 -3.12
N LEU A 47 23.74 -1.53 -2.17
CA LEU A 47 22.35 -1.11 -1.92
C LEU A 47 21.85 -0.17 -3.02
N GLU A 48 22.70 0.77 -3.45
CA GLU A 48 22.38 1.70 -4.55
C GLU A 48 22.20 0.97 -5.88
N LEU A 49 23.10 0.03 -6.22
CA LEU A 49 22.98 -0.78 -7.43
C LEU A 49 21.72 -1.64 -7.42
N LEU A 50 21.35 -2.20 -6.27
CA LEU A 50 20.10 -2.93 -6.13
C LEU A 50 18.91 -1.99 -6.36
N ALA A 51 18.88 -0.82 -5.71
CA ALA A 51 17.80 0.16 -5.88
C ALA A 51 17.62 0.56 -7.35
N GLN A 52 18.70 0.86 -8.06
CA GLN A 52 18.69 1.17 -9.50
C GLN A 52 18.23 0.00 -10.35
N SER A 53 18.61 -1.25 -10.02
CA SER A 53 18.13 -2.44 -10.74
C SER A 53 16.62 -2.65 -10.60
N HIS A 54 16.03 -2.17 -9.50
CA HIS A 54 14.59 -2.15 -9.27
C HIS A 54 13.91 -0.87 -9.81
N GLY A 55 14.65 0.02 -10.48
CA GLY A 55 14.12 1.26 -11.07
C GLY A 55 13.98 2.43 -10.10
N PHE A 56 14.51 2.31 -8.87
CA PHE A 56 14.57 3.43 -7.92
C PHE A 56 15.80 4.30 -8.17
N ARG A 57 15.72 5.59 -7.84
CA ARG A 57 16.82 6.54 -8.01
C ARG A 57 18.02 6.21 -7.11
N ASP A 58 17.73 5.91 -5.85
CA ASP A 58 18.69 5.63 -4.80
C ASP A 58 18.07 4.71 -3.74
N TRP A 59 18.92 4.18 -2.86
CA TRP A 59 18.50 3.31 -1.77
C TRP A 59 17.51 3.99 -0.81
N ASN A 60 17.67 5.27 -0.54
CA ASN A 60 16.74 6.02 0.33
C ASN A 60 15.33 6.04 -0.24
N THR A 61 15.20 6.23 -1.55
CA THR A 61 13.95 6.19 -2.30
C THR A 61 13.34 4.79 -2.26
N ALA A 62 14.14 3.74 -2.46
CA ALA A 62 13.66 2.36 -2.36
C ALA A 62 13.11 2.05 -0.96
N VAL A 63 13.80 2.47 0.11
CA VAL A 63 13.34 2.30 1.50
C VAL A 63 12.08 3.12 1.77
N ALA A 64 12.01 4.37 1.31
CA ALA A 64 10.83 5.21 1.48
C ALA A 64 9.60 4.60 0.80
N MET A 65 9.75 4.08 -0.43
CA MET A 65 8.67 3.40 -1.15
C MET A 65 8.25 2.10 -0.47
N THR A 66 9.22 1.32 0.04
CA THR A 66 8.95 0.10 0.80
C THR A 66 8.16 0.40 2.08
N ARG A 67 8.49 1.49 2.77
CA ARG A 67 7.77 1.96 3.97
C ARG A 67 6.40 2.55 3.66
N ARG A 68 6.23 3.20 2.50
CA ARG A 68 4.93 3.71 2.06
C ARG A 68 3.98 2.59 1.69
N ASN A 69 4.50 1.43 1.33
CA ASN A 69 3.72 0.24 0.99
C ASN A 69 3.35 -0.61 2.22
N ILE A 70 3.14 -0.01 3.40
CA ILE A 70 2.42 -0.70 4.49
C ILE A 70 1.04 -1.00 3.93
N PRO A 71 0.68 -2.28 3.71
CA PRO A 71 -0.67 -2.60 3.30
C PRO A 71 -1.57 -2.17 4.45
N THR A 72 -2.30 -1.07 4.27
CA THR A 72 -3.29 -0.66 5.25
C THR A 72 -4.36 -1.72 5.23
N HIS A 73 -4.51 -2.46 6.34
CA HIS A 73 -5.53 -3.49 6.39
C HIS A 73 -6.87 -2.88 6.78
N VAL A 74 -7.95 -3.39 6.22
CA VAL A 74 -9.31 -2.93 6.57
C VAL A 74 -9.61 -3.08 8.07
N ALA A 75 -8.93 -4.02 8.74
CA ALA A 75 -9.02 -4.24 10.19
C ALA A 75 -8.43 -3.08 11.00
N ASP A 76 -7.50 -2.33 10.43
CA ASP A 76 -6.88 -1.18 11.08
C ASP A 76 -7.75 0.09 10.93
N LEU A 77 -8.72 0.07 10.01
CA LEU A 77 -9.68 1.15 9.84
C LEU A 77 -10.63 1.21 11.05
N GLY A 78 -10.76 2.40 11.62
CA GLY A 78 -11.65 2.66 12.74
C GLY A 78 -12.39 3.98 12.52
N ILE A 79 -13.61 4.06 13.04
CA ILE A 79 -14.38 5.30 13.02
C ILE A 79 -13.59 6.38 13.78
N GLY A 80 -13.43 7.55 13.17
CA GLY A 80 -12.67 8.67 13.72
C GLY A 80 -11.16 8.60 13.49
N LYS A 81 -10.64 7.56 12.83
CA LYS A 81 -9.22 7.53 12.43
C LYS A 81 -8.97 8.41 11.21
N ARG A 82 -7.80 9.05 11.23
CA ARG A 82 -7.24 9.83 10.13
C ARG A 82 -6.78 8.89 9.01
N PHE A 83 -6.99 9.31 7.78
CA PHE A 83 -6.44 8.64 6.60
C PHE A 83 -5.89 9.67 5.61
N ALA A 84 -4.97 9.21 4.77
CA ALA A 84 -4.57 9.85 3.54
C ALA A 84 -4.83 8.89 2.38
N GLY A 85 -4.88 9.39 1.17
CA GLY A 85 -5.10 8.52 0.02
C GLY A 85 -5.24 9.30 -1.26
N SER A 86 -5.82 8.64 -2.25
CA SER A 86 -6.12 9.28 -3.53
C SER A 86 -7.54 8.99 -3.95
N TYR A 87 -8.22 10.01 -4.48
CA TYR A 87 -9.54 9.89 -5.07
C TYR A 87 -9.54 10.56 -6.44
N LEU A 88 -9.82 9.78 -7.49
CA LEU A 88 -9.84 10.26 -8.88
C LEU A 88 -8.57 11.03 -9.30
N GLY A 89 -7.41 10.68 -8.74
CA GLY A 89 -6.13 11.33 -9.02
C GLY A 89 -5.79 12.51 -8.11
N HIS A 90 -6.70 12.96 -7.25
CA HIS A 90 -6.43 13.97 -6.23
C HIS A 90 -5.92 13.31 -4.95
N ALA A 91 -4.86 13.85 -4.35
CA ALA A 91 -4.46 13.47 -3.00
C ALA A 91 -5.51 13.99 -2.02
N VAL A 92 -5.98 13.11 -1.13
CA VAL A 92 -7.05 13.44 -0.17
C VAL A 92 -6.65 13.01 1.23
N SER A 93 -7.07 13.78 2.23
CA SER A 93 -6.96 13.43 3.65
C SER A 93 -8.28 13.66 4.35
N GLY A 94 -8.50 12.96 5.46
CA GLY A 94 -9.67 13.19 6.30
C GLY A 94 -9.85 12.11 7.35
N ASP A 95 -11.10 11.94 7.79
CA ASP A 95 -11.48 11.02 8.84
C ASP A 95 -12.46 9.94 8.33
N ILE A 96 -12.27 8.71 8.81
CA ILE A 96 -13.16 7.59 8.50
C ILE A 96 -14.44 7.72 9.32
N ARG A 97 -15.59 7.67 8.67
CA ARG A 97 -16.91 7.78 9.32
C ARG A 97 -17.60 6.44 9.49
N SER A 98 -17.48 5.53 8.54
CA SER A 98 -18.01 4.17 8.67
C SER A 98 -17.26 3.19 7.80
N VAL A 99 -17.22 1.93 8.24
CA VAL A 99 -16.70 0.78 7.49
C VAL A 99 -17.74 -0.33 7.62
N ASN A 100 -18.30 -0.76 6.51
CA ASN A 100 -19.35 -1.76 6.46
C ASN A 100 -18.95 -2.91 5.53
N THR A 101 -19.25 -4.14 5.91
CA THR A 101 -19.11 -5.30 5.04
C THR A 101 -20.18 -5.28 3.94
N THR A 102 -19.85 -5.80 2.77
CA THR A 102 -20.84 -5.99 1.69
C THR A 102 -21.17 -7.47 1.52
N PRO A 103 -22.26 -7.82 0.79
CA PRO A 103 -22.57 -9.22 0.48
C PRO A 103 -21.49 -9.94 -0.32
N VAL A 104 -20.62 -9.19 -1.01
CA VAL A 104 -19.46 -9.73 -1.71
C VAL A 104 -18.30 -9.84 -0.73
N GLY A 105 -17.87 -11.08 -0.45
CA GLY A 105 -16.75 -11.35 0.45
C GLY A 105 -15.48 -10.61 0.00
N GLY A 106 -14.75 -10.04 0.97
CA GLY A 106 -13.53 -9.27 0.71
C GLY A 106 -13.76 -7.86 0.18
N VAL A 107 -15.02 -7.42 0.01
CA VAL A 107 -15.37 -6.05 -0.39
C VAL A 107 -16.04 -5.32 0.77
N TYR A 108 -15.49 -4.15 1.09
CA TYR A 108 -15.95 -3.29 2.17
C TYR A 108 -16.39 -1.95 1.62
N ARG A 109 -17.50 -1.42 2.14
CA ARG A 109 -17.94 -0.05 1.86
C ARG A 109 -17.45 0.84 2.98
N VAL A 110 -16.68 1.87 2.62
CA VAL A 110 -16.20 2.89 3.55
C VAL A 110 -16.84 4.21 3.23
N GLU A 111 -17.23 4.95 4.26
CA GLU A 111 -17.55 6.35 4.17
C GLU A 111 -16.47 7.18 4.86
N VAL A 112 -15.97 8.17 4.14
CA VAL A 112 -14.95 9.10 4.63
C VAL A 112 -15.47 10.53 4.60
N HIS A 113 -14.92 11.36 5.48
CA HIS A 113 -15.10 12.80 5.47
C HIS A 113 -13.75 13.45 5.23
N LEU A 114 -13.61 14.13 4.10
CA LEU A 114 -12.40 14.83 3.70
C LEU A 114 -12.25 16.15 4.46
N ASP A 115 -11.01 16.49 4.81
CA ASP A 115 -10.68 17.78 5.43
C ASP A 115 -11.00 18.94 4.45
N GLU A 116 -10.65 18.75 3.18
CA GLU A 116 -10.91 19.70 2.09
C GLU A 116 -11.93 19.12 1.11
N ALA A 117 -12.85 19.96 0.62
CA ALA A 117 -13.83 19.53 -0.36
C ALA A 117 -13.15 19.29 -1.71
N VAL A 118 -13.28 18.08 -2.24
CA VAL A 118 -12.69 17.73 -3.55
C VAL A 118 -13.75 17.86 -4.63
N ASP A 119 -13.39 18.46 -5.75
CA ASP A 119 -14.25 18.45 -6.93
C ASP A 119 -14.23 17.06 -7.56
N VAL A 120 -15.39 16.41 -7.60
CA VAL A 120 -15.52 15.05 -8.16
C VAL A 120 -15.99 15.06 -9.61
N VAL A 121 -16.12 16.23 -10.22
CA VAL A 121 -16.60 16.39 -11.59
C VAL A 121 -15.43 16.72 -12.51
N ALA A 122 -15.20 15.89 -13.51
CA ALA A 122 -14.12 16.07 -14.49
C ALA A 122 -14.43 17.12 -15.58
N SER A 123 -15.47 17.95 -15.43
CA SER A 123 -15.99 18.83 -16.49
C SER A 123 -15.76 20.30 -16.15
N ASP A 124 -15.16 21.05 -17.08
CA ASP A 124 -14.84 22.48 -16.92
C ASP A 124 -16.06 23.40 -16.72
N ARG A 125 -17.28 22.89 -16.93
CA ARG A 125 -18.52 23.68 -16.83
C ARG A 125 -19.31 23.44 -15.55
N PHE A 126 -18.91 22.47 -14.72
CA PHE A 126 -19.67 22.08 -13.54
C PHE A 126 -18.73 21.69 -12.40
N THR A 127 -18.87 22.37 -11.27
CA THR A 127 -18.16 22.03 -10.03
C THR A 127 -19.06 21.17 -9.15
N GLY A 128 -18.55 20.04 -8.67
CA GLY A 128 -19.24 19.15 -7.74
C GLY A 128 -18.38 18.86 -6.52
N PHE A 129 -18.22 19.84 -5.64
CA PHE A 129 -17.44 19.67 -4.42
C PHE A 129 -18.09 18.68 -3.46
N ARG A 130 -17.34 17.65 -3.07
CA ARG A 130 -17.81 16.62 -2.15
C ARG A 130 -16.80 16.41 -1.03
N GLN A 131 -17.23 16.70 0.20
CA GLN A 131 -16.46 16.38 1.41
C GLN A 131 -16.77 14.98 1.95
N ARG A 132 -17.94 14.42 1.67
CA ARG A 132 -18.33 13.09 2.16
C ARG A 132 -18.39 12.08 1.03
N ILE A 133 -17.46 11.14 1.00
CA ILE A 133 -17.31 10.19 -0.10
C ILE A 133 -17.55 8.77 0.42
N GLY A 134 -18.40 8.04 -0.30
CA GLY A 134 -18.58 6.60 -0.10
C GLY A 134 -17.79 5.85 -1.18
N ALA A 135 -16.93 4.94 -0.78
CA ALA A 135 -16.13 4.13 -1.68
C ALA A 135 -16.20 2.65 -1.31
N ARG A 136 -15.75 1.79 -2.23
CA ARG A 136 -15.57 0.37 -1.98
C ARG A 136 -14.10 0.03 -2.06
N ILE A 137 -13.64 -0.71 -1.08
CA ILE A 137 -12.24 -1.13 -0.95
C ILE A 137 -12.16 -2.63 -0.67
N ASN A 138 -11.01 -3.22 -0.98
CA ASN A 138 -10.66 -4.58 -0.56
C ASN A 138 -10.06 -4.60 0.86
N GLU A 139 -9.64 -5.77 1.30
CA GLU A 139 -8.95 -5.99 2.59
C GLU A 139 -7.63 -5.19 2.74
N PHE A 140 -7.01 -4.79 1.62
CA PHE A 140 -5.79 -3.98 1.55
C PHE A 140 -6.06 -2.48 1.33
N CYS A 141 -7.31 -2.04 1.51
CA CYS A 141 -7.74 -0.65 1.35
C CYS A 141 -7.56 -0.06 -0.05
N GLU A 142 -7.54 -0.91 -1.07
CA GLU A 142 -7.45 -0.52 -2.47
C GLU A 142 -8.84 -0.46 -3.11
N PRO A 143 -9.06 0.46 -4.07
CA PRO A 143 -10.38 0.66 -4.65
C PRO A 143 -10.82 -0.55 -5.49
N VAL A 144 -12.04 -1.01 -5.23
CA VAL A 144 -12.67 -2.11 -5.96
C VAL A 144 -14.07 -1.75 -6.42
N LEU A 145 -14.47 -2.36 -7.52
CA LEU A 145 -15.82 -2.33 -8.05
C LEU A 145 -16.75 -3.21 -7.20
N THR A 146 -18.05 -3.14 -7.49
CA THR A 146 -19.07 -3.97 -6.80
C THR A 146 -18.81 -5.47 -6.94
N ASN A 147 -18.14 -5.90 -8.01
CA ASN A 147 -17.77 -7.29 -8.25
C ASN A 147 -16.44 -7.71 -7.60
N GLY A 148 -15.80 -6.82 -6.83
CA GLY A 148 -14.51 -7.09 -6.16
C GLY A 148 -13.27 -6.95 -7.04
N GLN A 149 -13.41 -6.65 -8.34
CA GLN A 149 -12.26 -6.35 -9.18
C GLN A 149 -11.73 -4.94 -8.92
N ARG A 150 -10.41 -4.74 -9.07
CA ARG A 150 -9.81 -3.41 -9.00
C ARG A 150 -10.48 -2.46 -9.99
N GLY A 151 -10.75 -1.25 -9.54
CA GLY A 151 -11.36 -0.22 -10.36
C GLY A 151 -11.00 1.18 -9.87
N PRO A 152 -11.44 2.22 -10.61
CA PRO A 152 -11.30 3.58 -10.14
C PRO A 152 -12.10 3.79 -8.86
N GLY A 153 -11.52 4.50 -7.90
CA GLY A 153 -12.16 4.74 -6.61
C GLY A 153 -11.22 5.41 -5.61
N LEU A 154 -11.57 5.36 -4.34
CA LEU A 154 -10.78 5.88 -3.24
C LEU A 154 -9.77 4.80 -2.79
N SER A 155 -8.48 5.13 -2.82
CA SER A 155 -7.47 4.41 -2.05
C SER A 155 -7.38 5.02 -0.66
N ILE A 156 -7.21 4.18 0.37
CA ILE A 156 -7.09 4.63 1.76
C ILE A 156 -5.79 4.08 2.34
N ASP A 157 -4.94 4.98 2.78
CA ASP A 157 -3.73 4.72 3.55
C ASP A 157 -3.90 5.33 4.95
N ILE A 158 -3.66 4.56 6.01
CA ILE A 158 -3.72 5.12 7.36
C ILE A 158 -2.51 6.03 7.58
N LEU A 159 -2.77 7.25 8.06
CA LEU A 159 -1.73 8.11 8.62
C LEU A 159 -1.42 7.59 10.03
N LEU A 160 -0.21 7.05 10.21
CA LEU A 160 0.33 6.57 11.48
C LEU A 160 0.69 7.73 12.42
#